data_AF-A0A2Z4LSK1-F1
#
_entry.id   AF-A0A2Z4LSK1-F1
#
_cell.length_a   1.000
_cell.length_b   1.000
_cell.length_c   1.000
_cell.angle_alpha   90.00
_cell.angle_beta   90.00
_cell.angle_gamma   90.00
#
_symmetry.space_group_name_H-M   'P 1'
#
loop_
_entity.id
_entity.type
_entity.pdbx_description
1 polymer ?
#
loop_
_entity_poly.entity_id
_entity_poly.type
_entity_poly.pdbx_seq_one_letter_code
_entity_poly.pdbx_strand_id
1 'polypeptide(L)'
;MKKFVLILMLFASYITIKAQNEEKAIRETLQKYIDGSSYNNQALIESAFFEDADLFLSKKDQELWILTPKEYSNLFKDREQGKFNGRVGKILMIDYANNIACAKAEILIPKRDLKFIDIFLLKELEGEWKIISKAATQITQ
;
A
#
# COMPACT_ATOMS: atom_id res chain seq x y z
N MET A 1 0.92 -4.00 45.66
CA MET A 1 -0.26 -4.07 44.77
C MET A 1 -0.45 -2.80 43.93
N LYS A 2 -0.68 -1.61 44.52
CA LYS A 2 -0.88 -0.35 43.75
C LYS A 2 0.25 -0.01 42.75
N LYS A 3 1.52 -0.15 43.15
CA LYS A 3 2.68 0.09 42.26
C LYS A 3 2.76 -0.91 41.09
N PHE A 4 2.38 -2.15 41.32
CA PHE A 4 2.40 -3.21 40.29
C PHE A 4 1.30 -2.99 39.24
N VAL A 5 0.11 -2.58 39.71
CA VAL A 5 -0.99 -2.18 38.82
C VAL A 5 -0.60 -0.96 37.96
N LEU A 6 0.10 0.02 38.52
CA LEU A 6 0.58 1.18 37.76
C LEU A 6 1.60 0.80 36.67
N ILE A 7 2.56 -0.07 36.99
CA ILE A 7 3.53 -0.57 36.01
C ILE A 7 2.84 -1.33 34.88
N LEU A 8 1.85 -2.16 35.20
CA LEU A 8 1.07 -2.90 34.21
C LEU A 8 0.29 -1.96 33.28
N MET A 9 -0.32 -0.89 33.82
CA MET A 9 -1.01 0.12 33.00
C MET A 9 -0.05 0.86 32.06
N LEU A 10 1.15 1.22 32.53
CA LEU A 10 2.17 1.88 31.71
C LEU A 10 2.72 0.97 30.60
N PHE A 11 2.84 -0.33 30.88
CA PHE A 11 3.28 -1.29 29.86
C PHE A 11 2.20 -1.50 28.79
N ALA A 12 0.93 -1.63 29.20
CA ALA A 12 -0.18 -1.76 28.27
C ALA A 12 -0.36 -0.51 27.38
N SER A 13 -0.19 0.70 27.93
CA SER A 13 -0.27 1.94 27.14
C SER A 13 0.85 2.04 26.11
N TYR A 14 2.08 1.63 26.45
CA TYR A 14 3.20 1.63 25.51
C TYR A 14 2.96 0.72 24.30
N ILE A 15 2.41 -0.48 24.53
CA ILE A 15 2.09 -1.42 23.44
C ILE A 15 1.03 -0.82 22.51
N THR A 16 -0.03 -0.23 23.06
CA THR A 16 -1.11 0.38 22.27
C THR A 16 -0.60 1.56 21.44
N ILE A 17 0.27 2.41 22.00
CA ILE A 17 0.86 3.55 21.27
C ILE A 17 1.72 3.05 20.11
N LYS A 18 2.56 2.03 20.34
CA LYS A 18 3.38 1.45 19.28
C LYS A 18 2.51 0.88 18.16
N ALA A 19 1.52 0.06 18.52
CA ALA A 19 0.59 -0.55 17.58
C ALA A 19 -0.14 0.48 16.69
N GLN A 20 -0.61 1.57 17.29
CA GLN A 20 -1.27 2.66 16.56
C GLN A 20 -0.30 3.37 15.60
N ASN A 21 0.96 3.50 15.99
CA ASN A 21 1.99 4.12 15.15
C ASN A 21 2.34 3.25 13.93
N GLU A 22 2.43 1.92 14.11
CA GLU A 22 2.68 0.99 13.00
C GLU A 22 1.54 1.01 11.98
N GLU A 23 0.29 0.89 12.43
CA GLU A 23 -0.86 0.91 11.51
C GLU A 23 -0.90 2.24 10.73
N LYS A 24 -0.60 3.35 11.39
CA LYS A 24 -0.52 4.66 10.75
C LYS A 24 0.59 4.69 9.68
N ALA A 25 1.78 4.20 9.98
CA ALA A 25 2.90 4.17 9.03
C ALA A 25 2.62 3.25 7.82
N ILE A 26 1.96 2.10 8.04
CA ILE A 26 1.48 1.22 6.97
C ILE A 26 0.45 1.94 6.10
N ARG A 27 -0.53 2.63 6.70
CA ARG A 27 -1.54 3.42 5.96
C ARG A 27 -0.89 4.51 5.13
N GLU A 28 0.07 5.24 5.68
CA GLU A 28 0.81 6.28 4.95
C GLU A 28 1.57 5.69 3.75
N THR A 29 2.18 4.52 3.91
CA THR A 29 2.87 3.81 2.82
C THR A 29 1.90 3.41 1.70
N LEU A 30 0.75 2.85 2.05
CA LEU A 30 -0.31 2.53 1.08
C LEU A 30 -0.89 3.79 0.43
N GLN A 31 -1.00 4.88 1.18
CA GLN A 31 -1.50 6.15 0.67
C GLN A 31 -0.54 6.77 -0.36
N LYS A 32 0.78 6.66 -0.15
CA LYS A 32 1.77 7.05 -1.18
C LYS A 32 1.53 6.31 -2.50
N TYR A 33 1.30 5.00 -2.46
CA TYR A 33 0.94 4.22 -3.65
C TYR A 33 -0.37 4.71 -4.30
N ILE A 34 -1.42 4.89 -3.50
CA ILE A 34 -2.75 5.33 -3.96
C ILE A 34 -2.65 6.70 -4.62
N ASP A 35 -2.09 7.69 -3.94
CA ASP A 35 -1.93 9.06 -4.43
C ASP A 35 -0.98 9.11 -5.62
N GLY A 36 0.13 8.38 -5.56
CA GLY A 36 1.08 8.29 -6.66
C GLY A 36 0.42 7.81 -7.94
N SER A 37 -0.38 6.74 -7.84
CA SER A 37 -1.12 6.21 -8.98
C SER A 37 -2.29 7.11 -9.41
N SER A 38 -2.89 7.88 -8.50
CA SER A 38 -4.07 8.72 -8.78
C SER A 38 -3.70 10.08 -9.39
N TYR A 39 -2.52 10.59 -9.06
CA TYR A 39 -2.00 11.89 -9.48
C TYR A 39 -0.77 11.79 -10.39
N ASN A 40 -0.52 10.63 -11.00
CA ASN A 40 0.59 10.40 -11.94
C ASN A 40 1.98 10.76 -11.37
N ASN A 41 2.20 10.55 -10.08
CA ASN A 41 3.45 10.89 -9.42
C ASN A 41 4.33 9.64 -9.28
N GLN A 42 5.25 9.47 -10.23
CA GLN A 42 6.13 8.30 -10.31
C GLN A 42 7.01 8.14 -9.07
N ALA A 43 7.59 9.24 -8.57
CA ALA A 43 8.43 9.22 -7.37
C ALA A 43 7.64 8.79 -6.13
N LEU A 44 6.38 9.21 -6.01
CA LEU A 44 5.52 8.81 -4.91
C LEU A 44 5.15 7.32 -4.97
N ILE A 45 4.86 6.81 -6.19
CA ILE A 45 4.69 5.36 -6.41
C ILE A 45 5.96 4.63 -5.96
N GLU A 46 7.11 4.96 -6.54
CA GLU A 46 8.39 4.30 -6.26
C GLU A 46 8.74 4.33 -4.77
N SER A 47 8.52 5.46 -4.08
CA SER A 47 8.82 5.61 -2.64
C SER A 47 8.04 4.67 -1.70
N ALA A 48 6.90 4.15 -2.17
CA ALA A 48 6.05 3.24 -1.41
C ALA A 48 6.54 1.79 -1.48
N PHE A 49 7.34 1.44 -2.48
CA PHE A 49 7.82 0.08 -2.71
C PHE A 49 9.27 -0.10 -2.25
N PHE A 50 9.61 -1.34 -1.91
CA PHE A 50 10.98 -1.81 -1.95
C PHE A 50 11.43 -1.89 -3.41
N GLU A 51 12.67 -1.50 -3.71
CA GLU A 51 13.14 -1.31 -5.10
C GLU A 51 12.98 -2.56 -5.98
N ASP A 52 13.18 -3.75 -5.41
CA ASP A 52 13.08 -5.04 -6.09
C ASP A 52 11.72 -5.75 -5.84
N ALA A 53 10.68 -5.00 -5.46
CA ALA A 53 9.37 -5.59 -5.24
C ALA A 53 8.71 -6.07 -6.55
N ASP A 54 8.10 -7.26 -6.53
CA ASP A 54 7.33 -7.76 -7.65
C ASP A 54 5.86 -7.32 -7.59
N LEU A 55 5.38 -6.74 -8.69
CA LEU A 55 3.98 -6.43 -8.92
C LEU A 55 3.40 -7.43 -9.93
N PHE A 56 2.58 -8.36 -9.44
CA PHE A 56 1.88 -9.37 -10.21
C PHE A 56 0.55 -8.83 -10.75
N LEU A 57 0.51 -8.53 -12.05
CA LEU A 57 -0.64 -7.95 -12.75
C LEU A 57 -1.10 -8.87 -13.87
N SER A 58 -2.19 -8.49 -14.54
CA SER A 58 -2.71 -9.15 -15.73
C SER A 58 -3.06 -8.12 -16.81
N LYS A 59 -2.91 -8.48 -18.08
CA LYS A 59 -3.45 -7.73 -19.24
C LYS A 59 -4.07 -8.71 -20.24
N LYS A 60 -4.84 -8.20 -21.20
CA LYS A 60 -5.68 -8.99 -22.12
C LYS A 60 -5.05 -10.30 -22.65
N ASP A 61 -3.78 -10.25 -23.05
CA ASP A 61 -3.08 -11.37 -23.69
C ASP A 61 -1.93 -11.93 -22.82
N GLN A 62 -1.88 -11.58 -21.53
CA GLN A 62 -0.85 -12.04 -20.60
C GLN A 62 -1.43 -12.13 -19.19
N GLU A 63 -1.70 -13.37 -18.76
CA GLU A 63 -2.28 -13.69 -17.46
C GLU A 63 -1.35 -13.28 -16.30
N LEU A 64 -0.05 -13.55 -16.44
CA LEU A 64 0.97 -13.16 -15.47
C LEU A 64 1.90 -12.10 -16.07
N TRP A 65 1.69 -10.85 -15.69
CA TRP A 65 2.52 -9.71 -16.05
C TRP A 65 3.19 -9.14 -14.81
N ILE A 66 4.47 -9.47 -14.63
CA ILE A 66 5.29 -9.05 -13.49
C ILE A 66 6.02 -7.76 -13.87
N LEU A 67 5.95 -6.76 -13.01
CA LEU A 67 6.64 -5.50 -13.14
C LEU A 67 7.40 -5.17 -11.86
N THR A 68 8.55 -4.53 -12.00
CA THR A 68 9.21 -3.80 -10.92
C THR A 68 8.42 -2.53 -10.57
N PRO A 69 8.67 -1.87 -9.41
CA PRO A 69 8.03 -0.60 -9.07
C PRO A 69 8.35 0.48 -10.11
N LYS A 70 9.56 0.45 -10.68
CA LYS A 70 9.99 1.38 -11.71
C LYS A 70 9.24 1.19 -13.03
N GLU A 71 9.07 -0.04 -13.47
CA GLU A 71 8.30 -0.32 -14.68
C GLU A 71 6.81 0.01 -14.50
N TYR A 72 6.26 -0.26 -13.32
CA TYR A 72 4.89 0.11 -12.99
C TYR A 72 4.70 1.63 -12.94
N SER A 73 5.61 2.37 -12.30
CA SER A 73 5.55 3.84 -12.26
C SER A 73 5.65 4.44 -13.67
N ASN A 74 6.41 3.81 -14.57
CA ASN A 74 6.54 4.23 -15.97
C ASN A 74 5.23 4.12 -16.77
N LEU A 75 4.22 3.37 -16.31
CA LEU A 75 2.88 3.37 -16.91
C LEU A 75 2.14 4.72 -16.77
N PHE A 76 2.67 5.62 -15.94
CA PHE A 76 2.12 6.95 -15.67
C PHE A 76 2.96 8.09 -16.26
N LYS A 77 4.13 7.81 -16.85
CA LYS A 77 5.13 8.81 -17.28
C LYS A 77 4.61 9.82 -18.31
N ASP A 78 3.72 9.40 -19.20
CA ASP A 78 3.19 10.22 -20.30
C ASP A 78 1.96 11.04 -19.86
N ARG A 79 1.67 11.06 -18.55
CA ARG A 79 0.55 11.81 -17.96
C ARG A 79 1.08 13.01 -17.19
N GLU A 80 0.28 14.06 -17.11
CA GLU A 80 0.61 15.27 -16.36
C GLU A 80 0.74 14.96 -14.86
N GLN A 81 1.95 15.10 -14.32
CA GLN A 81 2.23 14.87 -12.89
C GLN A 81 1.43 15.86 -12.02
N GLY A 82 0.86 15.35 -10.93
CA GLY A 82 0.01 16.11 -10.03
C GLY A 82 -1.46 16.22 -10.48
N LYS A 83 -1.78 15.80 -11.70
CA LYS A 83 -3.16 15.82 -12.21
C LYS A 83 -3.91 14.54 -11.87
N PHE A 84 -5.06 14.70 -11.25
CA PHE A 84 -5.95 13.58 -10.94
C PHE A 84 -6.39 12.86 -12.22
N ASN A 85 -6.17 11.55 -12.29
CA ASN A 85 -6.43 10.73 -13.49
C ASN A 85 -7.73 9.91 -13.40
N GLY A 86 -8.53 10.08 -12.35
CA GLY A 86 -9.79 9.38 -12.16
C GLY A 86 -9.69 8.05 -11.40
N ARG A 87 -8.50 7.64 -10.95
CA ARG A 87 -8.34 6.52 -10.01
C ARG A 87 -8.69 6.97 -8.59
N VAL A 88 -9.58 6.25 -7.93
CA VAL A 88 -9.96 6.51 -6.53
C VAL A 88 -9.58 5.27 -5.73
N GLY A 89 -8.62 5.41 -4.82
CA GLY A 89 -8.15 4.31 -3.97
C GLY A 89 -8.82 4.32 -2.59
N LYS A 90 -9.08 3.13 -2.05
CA LYS A 90 -9.58 2.92 -0.70
C LYS A 90 -8.89 1.72 -0.05
N ILE A 91 -8.26 1.91 1.10
CA ILE A 91 -7.74 0.81 1.91
C ILE A 91 -8.92 0.06 2.53
N LEU A 92 -9.03 -1.25 2.26
CA LEU A 92 -10.10 -2.11 2.77
C LEU A 92 -9.71 -2.82 4.06
N MET A 93 -8.44 -3.22 4.18
CA MET A 93 -7.94 -4.02 5.29
C MET A 93 -6.44 -3.80 5.45
N ILE A 94 -6.00 -3.80 6.71
CA ILE A 94 -4.60 -3.93 7.12
C ILE A 94 -4.58 -4.96 8.24
N ASP A 95 -3.69 -5.93 8.12
CA ASP A 95 -3.34 -6.90 9.16
C ASP A 95 -1.82 -6.90 9.28
N TYR A 96 -1.28 -6.78 10.49
CA TYR A 96 0.16 -6.70 10.69
C TYR A 96 0.61 -7.46 11.93
N ALA A 97 1.84 -7.97 11.85
CA ALA A 97 2.50 -8.67 12.93
C ALA A 97 3.97 -8.27 12.95
N ASN A 98 4.40 -7.64 14.03
CA ASN A 98 5.77 -7.10 14.17
C ASN A 98 6.13 -6.20 12.97
N ASN A 99 7.09 -6.65 12.16
CA ASN A 99 7.65 -5.91 11.02
C ASN A 99 7.14 -6.40 9.66
N ILE A 100 6.02 -7.12 9.62
CA ILE A 100 5.35 -7.51 8.37
C ILE A 100 3.87 -7.12 8.40
N ALA A 101 3.29 -6.85 7.24
CA ALA A 101 1.87 -6.59 7.10
C ALA A 101 1.31 -7.15 5.79
N CYS A 102 0.03 -7.53 5.82
CA CYS A 102 -0.79 -7.81 4.66
C CYS A 102 -1.86 -6.72 4.56
N ALA A 103 -2.08 -6.17 3.37
CA ALA A 103 -3.11 -5.18 3.16
C ALA A 103 -3.91 -5.46 1.90
N LYS A 104 -5.13 -4.92 1.86
CA LYS A 104 -5.99 -4.95 0.68
C LYS A 104 -6.50 -3.55 0.39
N ALA A 105 -6.43 -3.13 -0.87
CA ALA A 105 -7.02 -1.87 -1.34
C ALA A 105 -7.93 -2.12 -2.54
N GLU A 106 -8.93 -1.26 -2.67
CA GLU A 106 -9.77 -1.15 -3.85
C GLU A 106 -9.33 0.08 -4.65
N ILE A 107 -9.22 -0.08 -5.97
CA ILE A 107 -9.02 1.05 -6.89
C ILE A 107 -10.21 1.10 -7.85
N LEU A 108 -10.94 2.21 -7.83
CA LEU A 108 -12.05 2.48 -8.75
C LEU A 108 -11.61 3.43 -9.86
N ILE A 109 -12.07 3.18 -11.09
CA ILE A 109 -11.95 4.10 -12.22
C ILE A 109 -13.36 4.32 -12.80
N PRO A 110 -14.18 5.19 -12.18
CA PRO A 110 -15.61 5.27 -12.49
C PRO A 110 -15.92 5.58 -13.96
N LYS A 111 -15.12 6.45 -14.59
CA LYS A 111 -15.30 6.83 -16.01
C LYS A 111 -15.17 5.65 -16.98
N ARG A 112 -14.54 4.55 -16.56
CA ARG A 112 -14.31 3.35 -17.38
C ARG A 112 -15.06 2.13 -16.85
N ASP A 113 -15.85 2.30 -15.79
CA ASP A 113 -16.50 1.20 -15.07
C ASP A 113 -15.54 0.07 -14.68
N LEU A 114 -14.34 0.44 -14.20
CA LEU A 114 -13.33 -0.52 -13.75
C LEU A 114 -13.18 -0.50 -12.24
N LYS A 115 -13.09 -1.68 -11.66
CA LYS A 115 -12.76 -1.92 -10.25
C LYS A 115 -11.62 -2.91 -10.16
N PHE A 116 -10.61 -2.57 -9.35
CA PHE A 116 -9.49 -3.44 -9.06
C PHE A 116 -9.41 -3.74 -7.57
N ILE A 117 -8.96 -4.94 -7.24
CA ILE A 117 -8.51 -5.30 -5.91
C ILE A 117 -7.00 -5.51 -5.97
N ASP A 118 -6.30 -4.73 -5.16
CA ASP A 118 -4.87 -4.88 -4.92
C ASP A 118 -4.67 -5.54 -3.54
N ILE A 119 -3.79 -6.55 -3.48
CA ILE A 119 -3.31 -7.16 -2.24
C ILE A 119 -1.83 -6.90 -2.12
N PHE A 120 -1.37 -6.54 -0.92
CA PHE A 120 0.00 -6.15 -0.65
C PHE A 120 0.61 -6.99 0.46
N LEU A 121 1.88 -7.33 0.30
CA LEU A 121 2.76 -7.68 1.41
C LEU A 121 3.69 -6.49 1.67
N LEU A 122 3.79 -6.10 2.93
CA LEU A 122 4.65 -5.01 3.38
C LEU A 122 5.62 -5.51 4.44
N LYS A 123 6.76 -4.83 4.52
CA LYS A 123 7.79 -5.07 5.53
C LYS A 123 8.34 -3.74 6.03
N GLU A 124 8.59 -3.66 7.33
CA GLU A 124 9.38 -2.59 7.92
C GLU A 124 10.87 -2.89 7.68
N LEU A 125 11.54 -1.99 6.98
CA LEU A 125 12.95 -2.03 6.63
C LEU A 125 13.60 -0.75 7.16
N GLU A 126 14.58 -0.88 8.05
CA GLU A 126 15.32 0.26 8.61
C GLU A 126 14.43 1.36 9.23
N GLY A 127 13.28 0.98 9.79
CA GLY A 127 12.31 1.90 10.40
C GLY A 127 11.30 2.51 9.42
N GLU A 128 11.32 2.09 8.15
CA GLU A 128 10.33 2.49 7.15
C GLU A 128 9.53 1.30 6.63
N TRP A 129 8.21 1.45 6.57
CA TRP A 129 7.35 0.48 5.90
C TRP A 129 7.48 0.62 4.37
N LYS A 130 7.63 -0.52 3.70
CA LYS A 130 7.68 -0.63 2.24
C LYS A 130 6.79 -1.77 1.76
N ILE A 131 6.16 -1.59 0.60
CA ILE A 131 5.49 -2.67 -0.12
C ILE A 131 6.58 -3.53 -0.77
N ILE A 132 6.65 -4.80 -0.38
CA ILE A 132 7.63 -5.77 -0.90
C ILE A 132 7.05 -6.68 -1.97
N SER A 133 5.72 -6.75 -2.07
CA SER A 133 5.03 -7.45 -3.14
C SER A 133 3.60 -6.94 -3.29
N LYS A 134 3.08 -6.98 -4.51
CA LYS A 134 1.69 -6.64 -4.82
C LYS A 134 1.12 -7.64 -5.83
N ALA A 135 -0.12 -8.07 -5.63
CA ALA A 135 -0.93 -8.70 -6.66
C ALA A 135 -2.18 -7.85 -6.94
N ALA A 136 -2.65 -7.84 -8.19
CA ALA A 136 -3.87 -7.11 -8.56
C ALA A 136 -4.74 -7.92 -9.51
N THR A 137 -6.05 -7.79 -9.35
CA THR A 137 -7.02 -8.29 -10.33
C THR A 137 -8.10 -7.25 -10.59
N GLN A 138 -8.60 -7.22 -11.82
CA GLN A 138 -9.85 -6.56 -12.13
C GLN A 138 -11.00 -7.43 -11.61
N ILE A 139 -12.01 -6.80 -11.00
CA ILE A 139 -13.27 -7.44 -10.67
C ILE A 139 -14.28 -7.05 -11.73
N THR A 140 -14.77 -8.03 -12.48
CA THR A 140 -15.93 -7.86 -13.36
C THR A 140 -17.18 -8.01 -12.50
N GLN A 141 -18.07 -7.02 -12.56
CA GLN A 141 -19.42 -7.15 -11.97
C GLN A 141 -20.30 -8.03 -12.86
#